data_AF-A0A9F2WBJ6-F1
#
_entry.id   AF-A0A9F2WBJ6-F1
#
_cell.length_a   1.000
_cell.length_b   1.000
_cell.length_c   1.000
_cell.angle_alpha   90.00
_cell.angle_beta   90.00
_cell.angle_gamma   90.00
#
_symmetry.space_group_name_H-M   'P 1'
#
loop_
_entity.id
_entity.type
_entity.pdbx_description
1 polymer ?
#
loop_
_entity_poly.entity_id
_entity_poly.type
_entity_poly.pdbx_seq_one_letter_code
_entity_poly.pdbx_strand_id
1 'polypeptide(L)'
;MADLATEGLARRERATTSFHRKVPDGGGGRLAVLPGTRPSVRHGQLLLSSGVPSLDYVLGGGLAIGTILLIEEDAHGVYSNLLFKHFLAEGIVCGHNLFIASDKEEPGVILKGLPPR
;
A
#
# COMPACT_ATOMS: atom_id res chain seq x y z
N MET A 1 42.51 17.13 -55.89
CA MET A 1 41.80 16.00 -56.50
C MET A 1 41.86 14.85 -55.51
N ALA A 2 40.68 14.41 -55.03
CA ALA A 2 40.39 13.26 -54.16
C ALA A 2 40.89 13.38 -52.69
N ASP A 3 40.12 13.07 -51.63
CA ASP A 3 38.76 12.54 -51.52
C ASP A 3 38.20 12.81 -50.11
N LEU A 4 36.88 12.87 -50.01
CA LEU A 4 36.07 12.99 -48.81
C LEU A 4 36.04 11.68 -48.01
N ALA A 5 35.97 11.74 -46.69
CA ALA A 5 35.11 10.88 -45.87
C ALA A 5 35.11 11.34 -44.40
N THR A 6 34.14 12.21 -44.08
CA THR A 6 33.61 12.42 -42.73
C THR A 6 32.68 11.25 -42.36
N GLU A 7 32.22 11.24 -41.10
CA GLU A 7 31.17 10.40 -40.48
C GLU A 7 31.72 9.22 -39.66
N GLY A 8 31.45 9.05 -38.38
CA GLY A 8 30.54 9.73 -37.47
C GLY A 8 30.39 8.86 -36.22
N LEU A 9 31.28 9.01 -35.24
CA LEU A 9 31.14 8.34 -33.95
C LEU A 9 30.17 9.14 -33.07
N ALA A 10 28.87 8.99 -33.35
CA ALA A 10 27.81 9.53 -32.51
C ALA A 10 27.69 8.68 -31.22
N ARG A 11 28.47 9.07 -30.20
CA ARG A 11 28.17 8.75 -28.81
C ARG A 11 26.79 9.31 -28.50
N ARG A 12 25.76 8.46 -28.48
CA ARG A 12 24.43 8.83 -27.97
C ARG A 12 24.55 9.17 -26.48
N GLU A 13 24.82 10.43 -26.18
CA GLU A 13 24.49 11.01 -24.88
C GLU A 13 22.99 10.81 -24.68
N ARG A 14 22.62 10.00 -23.67
CA ARG A 14 21.26 9.99 -23.17
C ARG A 14 20.96 11.42 -22.74
N ALA A 15 20.06 12.08 -23.48
CA ALA A 15 19.48 13.35 -23.10
C ALA A 15 18.98 13.23 -21.65
N THR A 16 19.76 13.78 -20.73
CA THR A 16 19.37 13.93 -19.34
C THR A 16 18.48 15.15 -19.34
N THR A 17 17.17 14.93 -19.24
CA THR A 17 16.21 16.01 -19.33
C THR A 17 16.48 17.00 -18.19
N SER A 18 16.47 18.29 -18.50
CA SER A 18 16.80 19.41 -17.59
C SER A 18 15.82 19.58 -16.42
N PHE A 19 14.85 18.67 -16.29
CA PHE A 19 13.94 18.62 -15.16
C PHE A 19 14.63 18.01 -13.94
N HIS A 20 15.49 18.78 -13.29
CA HIS A 20 15.94 18.47 -11.94
C HIS A 20 14.79 18.74 -10.97
N ARG A 21 14.06 17.68 -10.60
CA ARG A 21 13.11 17.75 -9.49
C ARG A 21 13.91 18.03 -8.22
N LYS A 22 13.93 19.29 -7.79
CA LYS A 22 14.46 19.72 -6.51
C LYS A 22 13.78 18.91 -5.41
N VAL A 23 14.49 17.93 -4.85
CA VAL A 23 14.05 17.25 -3.64
C VAL A 23 14.21 18.28 -2.54
N PRO A 24 13.13 18.70 -1.86
CA PRO A 24 13.25 19.66 -0.79
C PRO A 24 14.01 18.99 0.37
N ASP A 25 15.22 19.47 0.63
CA ASP A 25 15.95 19.23 1.87
C ASP A 25 15.15 19.89 3.00
N GLY A 26 14.23 19.13 3.58
CA GLY A 26 13.35 19.54 4.66
C GLY A 26 11.88 19.73 4.26
N GLY A 27 11.04 18.75 4.60
CA GLY A 27 9.63 18.99 4.93
C GLY A 27 8.60 19.17 3.81
N GLY A 28 8.92 18.85 2.55
CA GLY A 28 7.96 19.00 1.43
C GLY A 28 7.23 17.70 1.05
N GLY A 29 6.01 17.52 1.55
CA GLY A 29 4.89 16.85 0.85
C GLY A 29 5.05 15.40 0.36
N ARG A 30 6.05 14.62 0.80
CA ARG A 30 5.94 13.17 0.73
C ARG A 30 4.92 12.76 1.78
N LEU A 31 3.76 12.24 1.36
CA LEU A 31 2.87 11.50 2.25
C LEU A 31 3.78 10.62 3.11
N ALA A 32 3.72 10.80 4.43
CA ALA A 32 4.60 10.08 5.35
C ALA A 32 4.61 8.61 4.93
N VAL A 33 5.80 8.04 4.67
CA VAL A 33 5.91 6.65 4.24
C VAL A 33 5.60 5.80 5.47
N LEU A 34 4.32 5.61 5.72
CA LEU A 34 3.83 4.75 6.78
C LEU A 34 4.07 3.31 6.33
N PRO A 35 4.70 2.47 7.17
CA PRO A 35 4.90 1.05 6.86
C PRO A 35 3.60 0.40 6.39
N GLY A 36 3.66 -0.51 5.43
CA GLY A 36 2.45 -1.21 4.94
C GLY A 36 1.44 -0.37 4.16
N THR A 37 1.73 0.91 3.89
CA THR A 37 0.81 1.78 3.13
C THR A 37 1.28 1.98 1.69
N ARG A 38 0.32 2.16 0.78
CA ARG A 38 0.57 2.41 -0.65
C ARG A 38 -0.04 3.76 -1.04
N PRO A 39 0.70 4.63 -1.76
CA PRO A 39 0.13 5.88 -2.25
C PRO A 39 -0.91 5.58 -3.34
N SER A 40 -2.13 6.07 -3.16
CA SER A 40 -3.17 6.05 -4.19
C SER A 40 -2.81 7.01 -5.31
N VAL A 41 -2.74 6.49 -6.53
CA VAL A 41 -2.49 7.29 -7.75
C VAL A 41 -3.68 8.22 -8.06
N ARG A 42 -4.90 7.84 -7.63
CA ARG A 42 -6.14 8.56 -7.95
C ARG A 42 -6.41 9.75 -7.04
N HIS A 43 -6.18 9.60 -5.74
CA HIS A 43 -6.61 10.58 -4.74
C HIS A 43 -5.47 11.17 -3.90
N GLY A 44 -4.22 10.74 -4.11
CA GLY A 44 -3.09 11.20 -3.30
C GLY A 44 -3.23 10.88 -1.81
N GLN A 45 -4.04 9.87 -1.47
CA GLN A 45 -4.21 9.35 -0.12
C GLN A 45 -3.39 8.07 0.06
N LEU A 46 -3.02 7.76 1.29
CA LEU A 46 -2.40 6.49 1.61
C LEU A 46 -3.49 5.41 1.79
N LEU A 47 -3.26 4.24 1.19
CA LEU A 47 -4.12 3.08 1.29
C LEU A 47 -3.43 1.99 2.12
N LEU A 48 -4.22 1.31 2.94
CA LEU A 48 -3.88 0.11 3.71
C LEU A 48 -4.45 -1.12 2.99
N SER A 49 -3.69 -2.21 2.97
CA SER A 49 -4.24 -3.48 2.49
C SER A 49 -5.17 -4.09 3.54
N SER A 50 -6.27 -4.69 3.10
CA SER A 50 -7.15 -5.50 3.95
C SER A 50 -6.59 -6.90 4.25
N GLY A 51 -5.45 -7.26 3.64
CA GLY A 51 -4.92 -8.62 3.64
C GLY A 51 -5.60 -9.55 2.62
N VAL A 52 -6.65 -9.07 1.94
CA VAL A 52 -7.43 -9.84 0.96
C VAL A 52 -7.42 -9.11 -0.39
N PRO A 53 -6.67 -9.60 -1.41
CA PRO A 53 -6.51 -8.88 -2.67
C PRO A 53 -7.80 -8.59 -3.43
N SER A 54 -8.79 -9.49 -3.35
CA SER A 54 -10.09 -9.29 -3.99
C SER A 54 -10.88 -8.15 -3.33
N LEU A 55 -10.81 -8.03 -2.00
CA LEU A 55 -11.45 -6.93 -1.28
C LEU A 55 -10.75 -5.60 -1.56
N ASP A 56 -9.43 -5.58 -1.56
CA ASP A 56 -8.65 -4.39 -1.91
C ASP A 56 -8.99 -3.90 -3.32
N TYR A 57 -9.17 -4.82 -4.28
CA TYR A 57 -9.59 -4.47 -5.63
C TYR A 57 -10.96 -3.79 -5.66
N VAL A 58 -11.95 -4.34 -4.94
CA VAL A 58 -13.30 -3.77 -4.85
C VAL A 58 -13.29 -2.39 -4.16
N LEU A 59 -12.43 -2.19 -3.16
CA LEU A 59 -12.23 -0.91 -2.48
C LEU A 59 -11.41 0.09 -3.31
N GLY A 60 -10.96 -0.28 -4.50
CA GLY A 60 -10.23 0.62 -5.41
C GLY A 60 -8.72 0.67 -5.18
N GLY A 61 -8.16 -0.32 -4.47
CA GLY A 61 -6.74 -0.52 -4.19
C GLY A 61 -6.39 -0.76 -2.72
N GLY A 62 -7.38 -0.73 -1.82
CA GLY A 62 -7.22 -0.87 -0.37
C GLY A 62 -8.07 0.14 0.41
N LEU A 63 -7.94 0.12 1.73
CA LEU A 63 -8.66 1.00 2.66
C LEU A 63 -7.91 2.33 2.84
N ALA A 64 -8.58 3.47 2.63
CA ALA A 64 -7.95 4.77 2.85
C ALA A 64 -7.71 5.05 4.35
N ILE A 65 -6.55 5.60 4.69
CA ILE A 65 -6.24 5.97 6.08
C ILE A 65 -7.22 7.02 6.60
N GLY A 66 -7.66 6.87 7.85
CA GLY A 66 -8.64 7.76 8.47
C GLY A 66 -10.09 7.43 8.15
N THR A 67 -10.34 6.29 7.51
CA THR A 67 -11.69 5.78 7.24
C THR A 67 -12.04 4.59 8.14
N ILE A 68 -13.33 4.26 8.19
CA ILE A 68 -13.86 3.11 8.95
C ILE A 68 -14.44 2.12 7.93
N LEU A 69 -14.05 0.86 8.06
CA LEU A 69 -14.64 -0.25 7.31
C LEU A 69 -15.58 -1.01 8.24
N LEU A 70 -16.87 -1.01 7.92
CA LEU A 70 -17.88 -1.84 8.59
C LEU A 70 -18.16 -3.06 7.72
N ILE A 71 -18.11 -4.25 8.33
CA ILE A 71 -18.48 -5.51 7.70
C ILE A 71 -19.74 -6.01 8.39
N GLU A 72 -20.83 -6.11 7.65
CA GLU A 72 -22.06 -6.72 8.13
C GLU A 72 -21.90 -8.24 8.16
N GLU A 73 -22.25 -8.86 9.28
CA GLU A 73 -22.16 -10.31 9.44
C GLU A 73 -23.40 -10.99 8.86
N ASP A 74 -23.19 -12.01 8.03
CA ASP A 74 -24.24 -12.94 7.64
C ASP A 74 -24.59 -13.88 8.82
N ALA A 75 -25.67 -14.65 8.70
CA ALA A 75 -26.21 -15.52 9.75
C ALA A 75 -25.18 -16.46 10.43
N HIS A 76 -24.12 -16.84 9.70
CA HIS A 76 -23.05 -17.70 10.22
C HIS A 76 -21.76 -16.96 10.58
N GLY A 77 -21.59 -15.68 10.21
CA GLY A 77 -20.42 -14.85 10.55
C GLY A 77 -19.05 -15.38 10.06
N VAL A 78 -19.02 -16.39 9.19
CA VAL A 78 -17.76 -17.06 8.80
C VAL A 78 -16.86 -16.12 8.00
N TYR A 79 -17.41 -15.43 7.00
CA TYR A 79 -16.64 -14.53 6.15
C TYR A 79 -16.25 -13.23 6.85
N SER A 80 -17.12 -12.67 7.70
CA SER A 80 -16.79 -11.47 8.48
C SER A 80 -15.60 -11.74 9.40
N ASN A 81 -15.62 -12.87 10.11
CA ASN A 81 -14.52 -13.30 10.96
C ASN A 81 -13.22 -13.53 10.18
N LEU A 82 -13.31 -14.15 9.00
CA LEU A 82 -12.16 -14.36 8.12
C LEU A 82 -11.54 -13.04 7.65
N LEU A 83 -12.36 -12.12 7.12
CA LEU A 83 -11.90 -10.80 6.66
C LEU A 83 -11.28 -9.99 7.81
N PHE A 84 -11.90 -10.02 8.99
CA PHE A 84 -11.37 -9.39 10.20
C PHE A 84 -9.99 -9.95 10.58
N LYS A 85 -9.83 -11.27 10.60
CA LYS A 85 -8.54 -11.92 10.89
C LYS A 85 -7.47 -11.60 9.87
N HIS A 86 -7.81 -11.53 8.57
CA HIS A 86 -6.86 -11.11 7.55
C HIS A 86 -6.41 -9.66 7.74
N PHE A 87 -7.32 -8.76 8.10
CA PHE A 87 -6.98 -7.37 8.40
C PHE A 87 -6.01 -7.27 9.58
N LEU A 88 -6.25 -8.03 10.65
CA LEU A 88 -5.33 -8.10 11.80
C LEU A 88 -3.98 -8.69 11.40
N ALA A 89 -3.95 -9.79 10.65
CA ALA A 89 -2.72 -10.42 10.21
C ALA A 89 -1.87 -9.49 9.34
N GLU A 90 -2.48 -8.79 8.38
CA GLU A 90 -1.79 -7.82 7.54
C GLU A 90 -1.23 -6.65 8.37
N GLY A 91 -1.98 -6.18 9.37
CA GLY A 91 -1.53 -5.16 10.31
C GLY A 91 -0.31 -5.60 11.13
N ILE A 92 -0.28 -6.85 11.61
CA ILE A 92 0.89 -7.42 12.32
C ILE A 92 2.10 -7.49 11.38
N VAL A 93 1.93 -8.00 10.16
CA VAL A 93 3.01 -8.12 9.17
C VAL A 93 3.57 -6.75 8.79
N CYS A 94 2.71 -5.73 8.70
CA CYS A 94 3.12 -4.36 8.42
C CYS A 94 3.74 -3.63 9.62
N GLY A 95 3.69 -4.21 10.83
CA GLY A 95 4.17 -3.58 12.06
C GLY A 95 3.27 -2.43 12.54
N HIS A 96 1.97 -2.49 12.28
CA HIS A 96 1.00 -1.52 12.77
C HIS A 96 0.67 -1.75 14.25
N ASN A 97 0.38 -0.67 14.97
CA ASN A 97 -0.20 -0.77 16.31
C ASN A 97 -1.67 -1.15 16.18
N LEU A 98 -2.04 -2.30 16.72
CA LEU A 98 -3.40 -2.83 16.65
C LEU A 98 -4.11 -2.65 17.99
N PHE A 99 -5.37 -2.22 17.91
CA PHE A 99 -6.29 -2.24 19.02
C PHE A 99 -7.39 -3.25 18.72
N ILE A 100 -7.55 -4.25 19.59
CA ILE A 100 -8.53 -5.33 19.42
C ILE A 100 -9.49 -5.25 20.60
N ALA A 101 -10.75 -5.00 20.29
CA ALA A 101 -11.86 -5.08 21.23
C ALA A 101 -12.90 -6.04 20.66
N SER A 102 -13.43 -6.91 21.51
CA SER A 102 -14.46 -7.87 21.15
C SER A 102 -15.40 -8.06 22.34
N ASP A 103 -16.68 -8.19 22.03
CA ASP A 103 -17.75 -8.57 22.97
C ASP A 103 -17.95 -10.09 23.03
N LYS A 104 -17.62 -10.81 21.94
CA LYS A 104 -17.83 -12.26 21.78
C LYS A 104 -16.67 -13.11 22.31
N GLU A 105 -15.43 -12.74 22.01
CA GLU A 105 -14.24 -13.55 22.28
C GLU A 105 -13.15 -12.75 22.99
N GLU A 106 -12.31 -13.42 23.78
CA GLU A 106 -11.15 -12.75 24.38
C GLU A 106 -10.11 -12.41 23.28
N PRO A 107 -9.56 -11.18 23.24
CA PRO A 107 -8.59 -10.77 22.22
C PRO A 107 -7.37 -11.70 22.08
N GLY A 108 -6.93 -12.31 23.19
CA GLY A 108 -5.81 -13.26 23.19
C GLY A 108 -6.11 -14.56 22.42
N VAL A 109 -7.38 -14.96 22.32
CA VAL A 109 -7.79 -16.13 21.54
C VAL A 109 -7.83 -15.80 20.05
N ILE A 110 -8.35 -14.63 19.71
CA ILE A 110 -8.40 -14.12 18.32
C ILE A 110 -6.99 -14.09 17.71
N LEU A 111 -6.00 -13.58 18.47
CA LEU A 111 -4.60 -13.50 18.03
C LEU A 111 -3.96 -14.87 17.76
N LYS A 112 -4.36 -15.92 18.49
CA LYS A 112 -3.86 -17.29 18.27
C LYS A 112 -4.45 -17.93 17.02
N GLY A 113 -5.61 -17.47 16.56
CA GLY A 113 -6.34 -18.01 15.42
C GLY A 113 -6.12 -17.28 14.11
N LEU A 114 -5.07 -16.45 14.00
CA LEU A 114 -4.79 -15.68 12.78
C LEU A 114 -4.26 -16.59 11.66
N PRO A 115 -4.68 -16.35 10.40
CA PRO A 115 -4.15 -17.08 9.27
C PRO A 115 -2.67 -16.71 9.04
N PRO A 116 -1.86 -17.67 8.55
CA PRO A 116 -0.56 -17.33 7.98
C PRO A 116 -0.75 -16.50 6.71
N ARG A 117 0.25 -15.68 6.39
CA ARG A 117 0.23 -14.88 5.15
C ARG A 117 0.43 -15.76 3.92
#